data_AF-A0A2E5JG77-F1
#
_entry.id   AF-A0A2E5JG77-F1
#
_cell.length_a   1.000
_cell.length_b   1.000
_cell.length_c   1.000
_cell.angle_alpha   90.00
_cell.angle_beta   90.00
_cell.angle_gamma   90.00
#
_symmetry.space_group_name_H-M   'P 1'
#
loop_
_entity.id
_entity.type
_entity.pdbx_description
1 polymer ?
#
loop_
_entity_poly.entity_id
_entity_poly.type
_entity_poly.pdbx_seq_one_letter_code
_entity_poly.pdbx_strand_id
1 'polypeptide(L)' 'MTSFKDRIIETIFQDFDNIKQLEPGKVQRNECNMLIKRIESALKLCAQDSALISKLTSLAKVVADFKSK' A
#
# COMPACT_ATOMS: atom_id res chain seq x y z
N MET A 1 8.68 -17.09 12.79
CA MET A 1 8.54 -17.17 11.32
C MET A 1 7.48 -16.16 10.90
N THR A 2 7.84 -15.13 10.14
CA THR A 2 6.90 -14.13 9.62
C THR A 2 5.93 -14.80 8.66
N SER A 3 4.61 -14.59 8.82
CA SER A 3 3.64 -15.24 7.93
C SER A 3 3.70 -14.64 6.52
N PHE A 4 3.21 -15.38 5.53
CA PHE A 4 3.10 -14.86 4.16
C PHE A 4 2.32 -13.53 4.09
N LYS A 5 1.29 -13.38 4.93
CA LYS A 5 0.48 -12.16 5.02
C LYS A 5 1.27 -10.98 5.59
N ASP A 6 2.06 -11.22 6.63
CA ASP A 6 2.91 -10.19 7.23
C ASP A 6 3.95 -9.68 6.23
N ARG A 7 4.52 -10.58 5.44
CA ARG A 7 5.49 -10.22 4.40
C ARG A 7 4.87 -9.38 3.28
N ILE A 8 3.63 -9.67 2.87
CA ILE A 8 2.89 -8.82 1.92
C ILE A 8 2.77 -7.41 2.47
N ILE A 9 2.40 -7.27 3.75
CA ILE A 9 2.22 -5.96 4.36
C ILE A 9 3.54 -5.20 4.45
N GLU A 10 4.60 -5.85 4.94
CA GLU A 10 5.94 -5.25 4.97
C GLU A 10 6.35 -4.72 3.59
N THR A 11 6.13 -5.49 2.53
CA THR A 11 6.46 -5.05 1.16
C THR A 11 5.62 -3.87 0.71
N ILE A 12 4.32 -3.82 1.04
CA ILE A 12 3.44 -2.69 0.69
C ILE A 12 3.86 -1.41 1.42
N PHE A 13 4.25 -1.51 2.70
CA PHE A 13 4.76 -0.36 3.46
C PHE A 13 6.10 0.12 2.89
N GLN A 14 7.01 -0.81 2.58
CA GLN A 14 8.29 -0.49 1.97
C GLN A 14 8.11 0.17 0.60
N ASP A 15 7.20 -0.34 -0.23
CA ASP A 15 6.86 0.26 -1.53
C ASP A 15 6.39 1.71 -1.35
N PHE A 16 5.56 1.98 -0.34
CA PHE A 16 5.10 3.35 -0.09
C PHE A 16 6.24 4.28 0.32
N ASP A 17 7.15 3.82 1.19
CA ASP A 17 8.30 4.63 1.60
C ASP A 17 9.25 4.89 0.43
N ASN A 18 9.44 3.92 -0.47
CA ASN A 18 10.19 4.12 -1.71
C ASN A 18 9.53 5.17 -2.61
N ILE A 19 8.19 5.15 -2.73
CA ILE A 19 7.43 6.11 -3.54
C ILE A 19 7.56 7.54 -3.01
N LYS A 20 7.59 7.72 -1.68
CA LYS A 20 7.79 9.04 -1.06
C LYS A 20 9.13 9.68 -1.42
N GLN A 21 10.14 8.87 -1.73
CA GLN A 21 11.47 9.35 -2.12
C GLN A 21 11.57 9.68 -3.62
N LEU A 22 10.53 9.39 -4.41
CA LEU A 22 10.49 9.77 -5.83
C LEU A 22 10.20 11.26 -6.00
N GLU A 23 10.74 11.85 -7.06
CA GLU A 23 10.42 13.21 -7.47
C GLU A 23 8.92 13.36 -7.77
N PRO A 24 8.27 14.45 -7.30
CA PRO A 24 6.87 14.72 -7.59
C PRO A 24 6.62 14.79 -9.11
N GLY A 25 5.67 13.99 -9.60
CA GLY A 25 5.41 13.97 -11.03
C GLY A 25 4.54 12.81 -11.52
N LYS A 26 4.60 12.55 -12.83
CA LYS A 26 3.84 11.47 -13.48
C LYS A 26 4.26 10.09 -12.96
N VAL A 27 5.55 9.87 -12.73
CA VAL A 27 6.09 8.59 -12.25
C VAL A 27 5.58 8.29 -10.85
N GLN A 28 5.77 9.19 -9.89
CA GLN A 28 5.28 9.02 -8.52
C GLN A 28 3.76 8.76 -8.46
N ARG A 29 2.96 9.50 -9.25
CA ARG A 29 1.51 9.27 -9.34
C ARG A 29 1.16 7.89 -9.91
N ASN A 30 1.91 7.41 -10.89
CA ASN A 30 1.72 6.07 -11.46
C ASN A 30 2.06 4.98 -10.44
N GLU A 31 3.16 5.14 -9.70
CA GLU A 31 3.54 4.19 -8.64
C GLU A 31 2.52 4.19 -7.51
N CYS A 32 1.97 5.34 -7.11
CA CYS A 32 0.86 5.41 -6.17
C CYS A 32 -0.37 4.62 -6.67
N ASN A 33 -0.72 4.74 -7.95
CA ASN A 33 -1.82 3.98 -8.54
C ASN A 33 -1.57 2.48 -8.53
N MET A 34 -0.33 2.05 -8.80
CA MET A 34 0.05 0.64 -8.73
C MET A 34 -0.03 0.12 -7.30
N LEU A 35 0.46 0.90 -6.33
CA LEU A 35 0.42 0.56 -4.91
C LEU A 35 -1.03 0.42 -4.41
N ILE A 36 -1.93 1.33 -4.79
CA ILE A 36 -3.36 1.23 -4.44
C ILE A 36 -3.96 -0.09 -4.95
N LYS A 37 -3.69 -0.47 -6.21
CA LYS A 37 -4.16 -1.75 -6.75
C LYS A 37 -3.59 -2.95 -6.01
N ARG A 38 -2.31 -2.89 -5.60
CA ARG A 38 -1.69 -3.95 -4.76
C ARG A 38 -2.36 -4.04 -3.39
N ILE A 39 -2.69 -2.90 -2.77
CA ILE A 39 -3.42 -2.87 -1.50
C ILE A 39 -4.82 -3.49 -1.66
N GLU A 40 -5.55 -3.18 -2.73
CA GLU A 40 -6.85 -3.79 -3.03
C GLU A 40 -6.76 -5.32 -3.20
N SER A 41 -5.72 -5.82 -3.89
CA SER A 41 -5.44 -7.25 -3.99
C SER A 41 -5.11 -7.88 -2.63
N ALA A 42 -4.28 -7.21 -1.81
CA ALA A 42 -3.92 -7.69 -0.48
C ALA A 42 -5.13 -7.73 0.46
N LEU A 43 -6.04 -6.75 0.37
CA LEU A 43 -7.31 -6.73 1.11
C LEU A 43 -8.18 -7.95 0.77
N LYS A 44 -8.25 -8.35 -0.50
CA LYS A 44 -8.98 -9.56 -0.92
C LYS A 44 -8.35 -10.84 -0.36
N LEU A 45 -7.01 -10.92 -0.33
CA LEU A 45 -6.27 -12.05 0.22
C LEU A 45 -6.36 -12.14 1.76
N CYS A 46 -6.52 -10.99 2.42
CA CYS A 46 -6.59 -10.87 3.88
C CYS A 46 -8.03 -10.69 4.39
N ALA A 47 -9.06 -11.05 3.60
CA ALA A 47 -10.47 -10.76 3.88
C ALA A 47 -11.01 -11.26 5.23
N GLN A 48 -10.32 -12.21 5.87
CA GLN A 48 -10.70 -12.77 7.17
C GLN A 48 -9.91 -12.19 8.36
N ASP A 49 -8.97 -11.27 8.12
CA ASP A 49 -8.11 -10.69 9.13
C ASP A 49 -8.40 -9.20 9.31
N SER A 50 -9.28 -8.89 10.28
CA SER A 50 -9.77 -7.53 10.54
C SER A 50 -8.65 -6.53 10.88
N ALA A 51 -7.58 -6.99 11.55
CA ALA A 51 -6.45 -6.15 11.90
C ALA A 51 -5.63 -5.76 10.65
N LEU A 52 -5.38 -6.71 9.75
CA LEU A 52 -4.68 -6.44 8.50
C LEU A 52 -5.53 -5.59 7.55
N ILE A 53 -6.84 -5.83 7.49
CA ILE A 53 -7.78 -5.02 6.71
C ILE A 53 -7.75 -3.56 7.17
N SER A 54 -7.76 -3.31 8.48
CA SER A 54 -7.71 -1.96 9.02
C SER A 54 -6.40 -1.25 8.60
N LYS A 55 -5.25 -1.91 8.77
CA LYS A 55 -3.94 -1.37 8.39
C LYS A 55 -3.87 -1.02 6.89
N LEU A 56 -4.30 -1.96 6.04
CA LEU A 56 -4.27 -1.79 4.58
C LEU A 56 -5.23 -0.70 4.12
N THR A 57 -6.44 -0.62 4.69
CA THR A 57 -7.41 0.44 4.40
C THR A 57 -6.88 1.82 4.79
N SER A 58 -6.29 1.94 5.98
CA SER A 58 -5.66 3.18 6.43
C SER A 58 -4.53 3.60 5.49
N LEU A 59 -3.68 2.65 5.07
CA LEU A 59 -2.60 2.93 4.15
C LEU A 59 -3.12 3.37 2.78
N ALA A 60 -4.14 2.73 2.22
CA ALA A 60 -4.75 3.12 0.95
C ALA A 60 -5.20 4.59 0.96
N LYS A 61 -5.81 5.04 2.07
CA LYS A 61 -6.21 6.44 2.24
C LYS A 61 -5.01 7.38 2.24
N VAL A 62 -3.96 7.05 2.97
CA VAL A 62 -2.72 7.85 3.03
C VAL A 62 -2.06 7.94 1.65
N VAL A 63 -2.02 6.85 0.88
CA VAL A 63 -1.47 6.84 -0.50
C VAL A 63 -2.32 7.69 -1.44
N ALA A 64 -3.65 7.63 -1.31
CA ALA A 64 -4.56 8.45 -2.12
C ALA A 64 -4.43 9.96 -1.81
N ASP A 65 -4.30 10.31 -0.53
CA ASP A 65 -4.06 11.68 -0.09
C ASP A 65 -2.68 12.17 -0.57
N PHE A 66 -1.65 11.32 -0.48
CA PHE A 66 -0.31 11.63 -0.97
C PHE A 66 -0.28 11.88 -2.49
N LYS A 67 -0.97 11.04 -3.27
CA LYS A 67 -1.10 11.20 -4.72
C LYS A 67 -1.77 12.52 -5.13
N SER A 68 -2.62 13.06 -4.26
CA SER A 68 -3.43 14.25 -4.53
C SER A 68 -2.74 15.56 -4.14
N LYS A 69 -1.57 15.48 -3.49
CA LYS A 69 -0.67 16.61 -3.22
C LYS A 69 0.26 16.86 -4.41
#